data_AF-A0A1Y4HTY8-F1
#
_entry.id   AF-A0A1Y4HTY8-F1
#
_cell.length_a   1.000
_cell.length_b   1.000
_cell.length_c   1.000
_cell.angle_alpha   90.00
_cell.angle_beta   90.00
_cell.angle_gamma   90.00
#
_symmetry.space_group_name_H-M   'P 1'
#
loop_
_entity.id
_entity.type
_entity.pdbx_description
1 polymer ?
#
loop_
_entity_poly.entity_id
_entity_poly.type
_entity_poly.pdbx_seq_one_letter_code
_entity_poly.pdbx_strand_id
1 'polypeptide(L)'
;MAQDIYNSIREILLCDEDIEFCCNLLLKITFDCDEWKWIQDVCIDIINSNRERNICGLAVTCIGHLARIHGKIEKERIFELFTQQKDNPYIRDRIEDAIDDINMFVHE
;
A
#
# COMPACT_ATOMS: atom_id res chain seq x y z
N MET A 1 21.27 10.35 -1.28
CA MET A 1 21.48 9.34 -0.22
C MET A 1 20.16 8.75 0.27
N ALA A 2 19.27 9.51 0.91
CA ALA A 2 17.96 8.97 1.33
C ALA A 2 17.06 8.58 0.15
N GLN A 3 17.01 9.42 -0.89
CA GLN A 3 16.23 9.13 -2.11
C GLN A 3 16.69 7.85 -2.83
N ASP A 4 18.00 7.58 -2.81
CA ASP A 4 18.57 6.40 -3.45
C ASP A 4 18.11 5.12 -2.73
N ILE A 5 18.04 5.15 -1.39
CA ILE A 5 17.53 4.05 -0.57
C ILE A 5 16.04 3.80 -0.84
N TYR A 6 15.22 4.85 -0.90
CA TYR A 6 13.80 4.72 -1.22
C TYR A 6 13.55 4.13 -2.61
N ASN A 7 14.36 4.53 -3.59
CA ASN A 7 14.28 3.96 -4.93
C ASN A 7 14.66 2.47 -4.93
N SER A 8 15.73 2.08 -4.23
CA SER A 8 16.12 0.67 -4.10
C SER A 8 15.06 -0.18 -3.39
N ILE A 9 14.45 0.32 -2.30
CA ILE A 9 13.38 -0.42 -1.60
C ILE A 9 12.16 -0.58 -2.51
N ARG A 10 11.77 0.47 -3.22
CA ARG A 10 10.65 0.41 -4.18
C ARG A 10 10.92 -0.61 -5.29
N GLU A 11 12.13 -0.62 -5.85
CA GLU A 11 12.53 -1.59 -6.87
C GLU A 11 12.48 -3.03 -6.33
N ILE A 12 12.99 -3.28 -5.13
CA ILE A 12 12.91 -4.59 -4.47
C ILE A 12 11.46 -5.04 -4.35
N LEU A 13 10.57 -4.20 -3.80
CA LEU A 13 9.16 -4.55 -3.60
C LEU A 13 8.42 -4.86 -4.91
N LEU A 14 8.80 -4.19 -6.00
CA LEU A 14 8.20 -4.36 -7.32
C LEU A 14 8.80 -5.53 -8.13
N CYS A 15 10.02 -5.97 -7.85
CA CYS A 15 10.74 -6.88 -8.74
C CYS A 15 11.22 -8.17 -8.08
N ASP A 16 11.53 -8.18 -6.79
CA ASP A 16 12.15 -9.34 -6.14
C ASP A 16 11.20 -10.56 -6.11
N GLU A 17 11.72 -11.75 -6.36
CA GLU A 17 10.91 -12.97 -6.45
C GLU A 17 10.55 -13.54 -5.07
N ASP A 18 11.25 -13.13 -4.01
CA ASP A 18 10.93 -13.52 -2.63
C ASP A 18 9.75 -12.69 -2.10
N ILE A 19 8.54 -13.21 -2.34
CA ILE A 19 7.28 -12.59 -1.94
C ILE A 19 7.15 -12.48 -0.42
N GLU A 20 7.69 -13.44 0.34
CA GLU A 20 7.64 -13.40 1.81
C GLU A 20 8.52 -12.27 2.34
N PHE A 21 9.74 -12.15 1.81
CA PHE A 21 10.63 -11.03 2.11
C PHE A 21 9.99 -9.69 1.74
N CYS A 22 9.40 -9.58 0.54
CA CYS A 22 8.73 -8.35 0.11
C CYS A 22 7.55 -7.98 1.02
N CYS A 23 6.75 -8.96 1.45
CA CYS A 23 5.65 -8.73 2.38
C CYS A 23 6.15 -8.21 3.73
N ASN A 24 7.19 -8.84 4.28
CA ASN A 24 7.79 -8.43 5.54
C ASN A 24 8.40 -7.02 5.44
N LEU A 25 9.06 -6.72 4.32
CA LEU A 25 9.64 -5.40 4.05
C LEU A 25 8.55 -4.32 3.94
N LEU A 26 7.45 -4.59 3.22
CA LEU A 26 6.33 -3.66 3.07
C LEU A 26 5.67 -3.36 4.41
N LEU A 27 5.45 -4.37 5.26
CA LEU A 27 4.97 -4.17 6.62
C LEU A 27 5.97 -3.35 7.44
N LYS A 28 7.25 -3.70 7.38
CA LYS A 28 8.30 -3.01 8.14
C LYS A 28 8.34 -1.51 7.83
N ILE A 29 8.31 -1.13 6.55
CA ILE A 29 8.29 0.29 6.18
C ILE A 29 6.97 0.96 6.57
N THR A 30 5.84 0.26 6.49
CA THR A 30 4.53 0.81 6.85
C THR A 30 4.44 1.18 8.33
N PHE A 31 5.05 0.39 9.21
CA PHE A 31 4.99 0.62 10.65
C PHE A 31 6.12 1.53 11.19
N ASP A 32 7.28 1.58 10.53
CA ASP A 32 8.46 2.23 11.08
C ASP A 32 8.94 3.47 10.28
N CYS A 33 8.38 3.76 9.10
CA CYS A 33 8.77 4.92 8.29
C CYS A 33 7.70 6.01 8.34
N ASP A 34 8.11 7.26 8.64
CA ASP A 34 7.20 8.40 8.73
C ASP A 34 6.78 8.98 7.36
N GLU A 35 7.44 8.57 6.27
CA GLU A 35 7.18 9.04 4.91
C GLU A 35 5.94 8.38 4.30
N TRP A 36 4.78 8.57 4.95
CA TRP A 36 3.49 7.95 4.60
C TRP A 36 3.13 8.10 3.12
N LYS A 37 3.44 9.26 2.52
CA LYS A 37 3.11 9.55 1.12
C LYS A 37 3.94 8.69 0.16
N TRP A 38 5.22 8.48 0.48
CA TRP A 38 6.07 7.59 -0.32
C TRP A 38 5.60 6.12 -0.18
N ILE A 39 5.22 5.69 1.02
CA ILE A 39 4.70 4.32 1.24
C ILE A 39 3.38 4.12 0.49
N GLN A 40 2.51 5.14 0.47
CA GLN A 40 1.29 5.14 -0.33
C GLN A 40 1.60 4.96 -1.82
N ASP A 41 2.56 5.71 -2.36
CA ASP A 41 2.98 5.58 -3.76
C ASP A 41 3.46 4.17 -4.09
N VAL A 42 4.28 3.57 -3.21
CA VAL A 42 4.74 2.19 -3.35
C VAL A 42 3.55 1.20 -3.34
N CYS A 43 2.58 1.36 -2.44
CA CYS A 43 1.39 0.52 -2.42
C CYS A 43 0.58 0.64 -3.71
N ILE A 44 0.40 1.87 -4.22
CA ILE A 44 -0.29 2.13 -5.48
C ILE A 44 0.40 1.42 -6.65
N ASP A 45 1.73 1.47 -6.71
CA ASP A 45 2.48 0.79 -7.77
C ASP A 45 2.32 -0.73 -7.70
N ILE A 46 2.41 -1.31 -6.49
CA ILE A 46 2.22 -2.75 -6.29
C ILE A 46 0.82 -3.15 -6.74
N ILE A 47 -0.23 -2.43 -6.33
CA ILE A 47 -1.62 -2.73 -6.69
C ILE A 47 -1.86 -2.66 -8.21
N ASN A 48 -1.20 -1.71 -8.90
CA ASN A 48 -1.31 -1.56 -10.36
C ASN A 48 -0.38 -2.47 -11.17
N SER A 49 0.49 -3.23 -10.49
CA SER A 49 1.45 -4.11 -11.14
C SER A 49 0.91 -5.53 -11.32
N ASN A 50 1.68 -6.38 -12.01
CA ASN A 50 1.39 -7.82 -12.16
C ASN A 50 2.02 -8.66 -11.02
N ARG A 51 2.12 -8.10 -9.81
CA ARG A 51 2.73 -8.80 -8.67
C ARG A 51 1.82 -9.88 -8.10
N GLU A 52 2.42 -10.74 -7.29
CA GLU A 52 1.74 -11.88 -6.67
C GLU A 52 0.60 -11.40 -5.75
N ARG A 53 -0.46 -12.22 -5.64
CA ARG A 53 -1.71 -11.85 -4.96
C ARG A 53 -1.51 -11.47 -3.49
N ASN A 54 -0.57 -12.11 -2.78
CA ASN A 54 -0.33 -11.83 -1.37
C ASN A 54 0.24 -10.43 -1.16
N ILE A 55 1.25 -10.03 -1.95
CA ILE A 55 1.83 -8.69 -1.83
C ILE A 55 0.85 -7.60 -2.31
N CYS A 56 0.06 -7.87 -3.37
CA CYS A 56 -1.00 -6.95 -3.80
C CYS A 56 -2.08 -6.77 -2.73
N GLY A 57 -2.55 -7.86 -2.14
CA GLY A 57 -3.50 -7.80 -1.04
C GLY A 57 -2.94 -7.08 0.18
N LEU A 58 -1.68 -7.36 0.53
CA LEU A 58 -1.00 -6.69 1.63
C LEU A 58 -0.83 -5.19 1.39
N ALA A 59 -0.54 -4.76 0.16
CA ALA A 59 -0.46 -3.34 -0.19
C ALA A 59 -1.78 -2.61 0.07
N VAL A 60 -2.93 -3.22 -0.27
CA VAL A 60 -4.25 -2.68 0.09
C VAL A 60 -4.43 -2.58 1.61
N THR A 61 -4.06 -3.62 2.35
CA THR A 61 -4.11 -3.59 3.82
C THR A 61 -3.19 -2.51 4.41
N CYS A 62 -2.01 -2.29 3.82
CA CYS A 62 -1.07 -1.24 4.26
C CYS A 62 -1.63 0.17 4.01
N ILE A 63 -2.42 0.39 2.96
CA ILE A 63 -3.16 1.66 2.78
C ILE A 63 -4.09 1.92 3.99
N GLY A 64 -4.82 0.91 4.46
CA GLY A 64 -5.60 1.01 5.70
C GLY A 64 -4.73 1.32 6.91
N HIS A 65 -3.57 0.65 7.05
CA HIS A 65 -2.61 0.96 8.11
C HIS A 65 -2.08 2.40 8.06
N LEU A 66 -1.78 2.94 6.87
CA LEU A 66 -1.35 4.34 6.73
C LEU A 66 -2.43 5.31 7.24
N ALA A 67 -3.70 5.05 6.91
CA ALA A 67 -4.83 5.80 7.47
C ALA A 67 -4.86 5.73 8.99
N ARG A 68 -4.75 4.54 9.58
CA ARG A 68 -4.77 4.33 11.05
C ARG A 68 -3.59 4.99 11.78
N ILE A 69 -2.39 4.87 11.23
CA ILE A 69 -1.14 5.28 11.89
C ILE A 69 -0.92 6.77 11.74
N HIS A 70 -1.09 7.31 10.53
CA HIS A 70 -0.74 8.70 10.24
C HIS A 70 -1.94 9.64 10.20
N GLY A 71 -3.18 9.12 10.13
CA GLY A 71 -4.38 9.93 9.91
C GLY A 71 -4.35 10.69 8.60
N LYS A 72 -3.54 10.24 7.62
CA LYS A 72 -3.25 10.91 6.36
C LYS A 72 -3.25 9.92 5.21
N ILE A 73 -3.89 10.30 4.12
CA ILE A 73 -3.91 9.59 2.84
C ILE A 73 -4.34 10.59 1.75
N GLU A 74 -3.95 10.38 0.50
CA GLU A 74 -4.53 11.10 -0.66
C GLU A 74 -5.86 10.41 -1.04
N LYS A 75 -6.94 10.74 -0.33
CA LYS A 75 -8.24 10.03 -0.40
C LYS A 75 -8.75 9.86 -1.83
N GLU A 76 -8.79 10.94 -2.60
CA GLU A 76 -9.33 10.93 -3.96
C GLU A 76 -8.56 9.93 -4.83
N ARG A 77 -7.23 9.98 -4.77
CA ARG A 77 -6.35 9.10 -5.56
C ARG A 77 -6.49 7.63 -5.16
N ILE A 78 -6.65 7.35 -3.86
CA ILE A 78 -6.85 5.98 -3.36
C ILE A 78 -8.23 5.44 -3.73
N PHE A 79 -9.29 6.23 -3.60
CA PHE A 79 -10.63 5.80 -3.98
C PHE A 79 -10.78 5.61 -5.50
N GLU A 80 -10.10 6.41 -6.32
CA GLU A 80 -9.98 6.16 -7.76
C GLU A 80 -9.31 4.83 -8.05
N LEU A 81 -8.17 4.54 -7.40
CA LEU A 81 -7.48 3.25 -7.52
C LEU A 81 -8.38 2.07 -7.11
N PHE A 82 -9.04 2.16 -5.96
CA PHE A 82 -9.93 1.11 -5.46
C PHE A 82 -11.14 0.90 -6.39
N THR A 83 -11.66 1.98 -6.97
CA THR A 83 -12.72 1.89 -7.99
C THR A 83 -12.24 1.15 -9.24
N GLN A 84 -11.00 1.36 -9.68
CA GLN A 84 -10.40 0.65 -10.81
C GLN A 84 -10.16 -0.85 -10.50
N GLN A 85 -9.96 -1.19 -9.23
CA GLN A 85 -9.66 -2.55 -8.77
C GLN A 85 -10.87 -3.29 -8.18
N LYS A 86 -12.07 -2.69 -8.17
CA LYS A 86 -13.27 -3.23 -7.50
C LYS A 86 -13.67 -4.65 -7.94
N ASP A 87 -13.37 -5.00 -9.20
CA ASP A 87 -13.71 -6.28 -9.81
C ASP A 87 -12.58 -7.32 -9.65
N ASN A 88 -11.48 -6.98 -8.96
CA ASN A 88 -10.39 -7.89 -8.68
C ASN A 88 -10.74 -8.77 -7.46
N PRO A 89 -11.10 -10.06 -7.66
CA PRO A 89 -11.60 -10.91 -6.59
C PRO A 89 -10.54 -11.24 -5.54
N TYR A 90 -9.26 -10.98 -5.82
CA TYR A 90 -8.17 -11.31 -4.89
C TYR A 90 -7.95 -10.25 -3.81
N ILE A 91 -8.37 -9.00 -4.07
CA ILE A 91 -8.12 -7.88 -3.16
C ILE A 91 -9.40 -7.13 -2.77
N ARG A 92 -10.56 -7.49 -3.33
CA ARG A 92 -11.83 -6.83 -3.06
C ARG A 92 -12.17 -6.71 -1.57
N ASP A 93 -12.11 -7.83 -0.83
CA ASP A 93 -12.45 -7.83 0.60
C ASP A 93 -11.52 -6.89 1.38
N ARG A 94 -10.25 -6.83 1.00
CA ARG A 94 -9.26 -5.93 1.61
C ARG A 94 -9.47 -4.47 1.24
N ILE A 95 -10.01 -4.19 0.04
CA ILE A 95 -10.37 -2.84 -0.38
C ILE A 95 -11.50 -2.32 0.52
N GLU A 96 -12.50 -3.15 0.79
CA GLU A 96 -13.62 -2.81 1.68
C GLU A 96 -13.08 -2.48 3.08
N ASP A 97 -12.19 -3.32 3.65
CA ASP A 97 -11.54 -3.05 4.94
C ASP A 97 -10.72 -1.74 4.95
N ALA A 98 -9.95 -1.48 3.88
CA ALA A 98 -9.11 -0.28 3.79
C ALA A 98 -9.96 1.01 3.65
N ILE A 99 -11.11 0.94 2.98
CA ILE A 99 -12.06 2.06 2.90
C ILE A 99 -12.61 2.38 4.29
N ASP A 100 -12.97 1.36 5.07
CA ASP A 100 -13.45 1.54 6.44
C ASP A 100 -12.39 2.20 7.33
N ASP A 101 -11.13 1.75 7.24
CA ASP A 101 -10.01 2.41 7.94
C ASP A 101 -9.85 3.89 7.51
N ILE A 102 -9.87 4.19 6.21
CA ILE A 102 -9.74 5.56 5.71
C ILE A 102 -10.86 6.46 6.25
N ASN A 103 -12.11 5.98 6.21
CA ASN A 103 -13.26 6.73 6.69
C ASN A 103 -13.23 6.95 8.20
N MET A 104 -12.68 5.98 8.95
CA MET A 104 -12.59 6.04 10.40
C MET A 104 -11.48 6.98 10.89
N PHE A 105 -10.31 6.97 10.25
CA PHE A 105 -9.10 7.60 10.81
C PHE A 105 -8.61 8.86 10.07
N VAL A 106 -9.05 9.11 8.84
CA VAL A 106 -8.62 10.29 8.09
C VAL A 106 -9.71 11.36 8.16
N HIS A 107 -9.45 12.42 8.92
CA HIS A 107 -10.34 13.58 9.07
C HIS A 107 -9.81 14.77 8.25
N GLU A 108 -10.74 15.61 7.76
CA GLU A 108 -10.43 16.86 7.03
C GLU A 108 -9.93 17.98 7.96
#